data_AF-A0A945FK26-F1
#
_entry.id   AF-A0A945FK26-F1
#
_cell.length_a   1.000
_cell.length_b   1.000
_cell.length_c   1.000
_cell.angle_alpha   90.00
_cell.angle_beta   90.00
_cell.angle_gamma   90.00
#
_symmetry.space_group_name_H-M   'P 1'
#
loop_
_entity.id
_entity.type
_entity.pdbx_description
1 polymer ?
#
loop_
_entity_poly.entity_id
_entity_poly.type
_entity_poly.pdbx_seq_one_letter_code
_entity_poly.pdbx_strand_id
1 'polypeptide(L)'
;MATTDKNGASDFAIDLDNEDGLTPPNFETLLNIEDFNERIVGGYNTGTGEQGLPADLTVARSLMAPGSGALRDFSYIAPEIPEFIPENCVGCMDCVTECPDTAILGKIATQEELDKLLAKTTDPDQKEYLRKQFVETAKYHKNFEKKGKEGAYFGIFIDPTKCKGCAECVEVCSDKDALKMIDKTPENLEEYRSGWKFYNDLPESPPEYLIEKSVQDMMLAEKSLLYVGGAGSCMGCGEATALRMMLAATGFIHGPDNVGLVASTGCNTVYTSTYPYNPYTIPWTNSLFENGPTDAMGVRARWDQMGWQDKKLWVIGGDGAMLDIGFQALSRMMMSGMDINVIVLDTQVYSNTGGQASTATFTGQNAKMSVHGSAIPGKTERRKELGQICMMHPDVFVAQTICTLPNHFYRAIVAANAYKGPSVISVYTTCQPEHGVGDHMAAHQAKLAMESRAFPIFIYDPTQGERIKERLSLRGNPAVNDDWYTVRKTGETVDFIQFARTEGRFSKHFDEDGNASEALLLGQEDRLKNWQMLQELAGII
;
A
#
# COMPACT_ATOMS: atom_id res chain seq x y z
N MET A 1 27.51 64.90 24.15
CA MET A 1 26.62 64.04 24.96
C MET A 1 25.38 63.79 24.12
N ALA A 2 25.46 62.77 23.25
CA ALA A 2 24.87 61.42 23.41
C ALA A 2 23.47 61.39 22.75
N THR A 3 23.33 61.07 21.45
CA THR A 3 23.21 59.72 20.80
C THR A 3 21.91 58.97 21.12
N THR A 4 21.07 58.74 20.10
CA THR A 4 20.21 57.55 19.96
C THR A 4 20.12 57.16 18.47
N ASP A 5 20.60 55.95 18.17
CA ASP A 5 20.63 55.22 16.88
C ASP A 5 19.24 54.56 16.61
N LYS A 6 18.68 54.67 15.39
CA LYS A 6 18.66 53.71 14.24
C LYS A 6 17.75 52.46 14.34
N ASN A 7 16.88 52.40 13.33
CA ASN A 7 16.33 51.24 12.57
C ASN A 7 15.28 50.33 13.22
N GLY A 8 14.12 50.21 12.55
CA GLY A 8 13.20 49.10 12.77
C GLY A 8 11.75 49.31 12.32
N ALA A 9 11.51 49.69 11.06
CA ALA A 9 10.21 49.47 10.42
C ALA A 9 10.40 49.48 8.90
N SER A 10 10.25 48.33 8.25
CA SER A 10 10.06 48.24 6.81
C SER A 10 8.73 47.58 6.53
N ASP A 11 7.95 48.27 5.71
CA ASP A 11 6.61 47.97 5.25
C ASP A 11 6.48 46.59 4.60
N PHE A 12 5.42 45.86 4.97
CA PHE A 12 4.87 44.76 4.16
C PHE A 12 3.57 45.26 3.52
N ALA A 13 3.71 46.03 2.45
CA ALA A 13 2.65 46.24 1.47
C ALA A 13 3.04 45.42 0.22
N ILE A 14 2.22 44.43 -0.13
CA ILE A 14 2.38 43.66 -1.36
C ILE A 14 1.77 44.49 -2.48
N ASP A 15 2.64 45.05 -3.32
CA ASP A 15 2.29 45.72 -4.57
C ASP A 15 2.01 44.64 -5.63
N LEU A 16 0.83 44.71 -6.26
CA LEU A 16 0.32 43.69 -7.19
C LEU A 16 0.68 43.97 -8.66
N ASP A 17 1.39 45.06 -8.94
CA ASP A 17 1.75 45.47 -10.29
C ASP A 17 3.26 45.32 -10.51
N ASN A 18 3.74 44.08 -10.62
CA ASN A 18 5.03 43.78 -11.22
C ASN A 18 4.91 42.57 -12.16
N GLU A 19 5.37 42.76 -13.40
CA GLU A 19 5.51 41.78 -14.50
C GLU A 19 6.58 40.70 -14.20
N ASP A 20 6.80 40.36 -12.93
CA ASP A 20 7.92 39.54 -12.49
C ASP A 20 7.57 38.07 -12.66
N GLY A 21 8.08 37.48 -13.75
CA GLY A 21 8.15 36.05 -13.93
C GLY A 21 8.67 35.36 -12.67
N LEU A 22 7.73 34.85 -11.86
CA LEU A 22 7.98 33.97 -10.73
C LEU A 22 8.72 32.75 -11.27
N THR A 23 10.05 32.85 -11.23
CA THR A 23 10.93 31.71 -11.43
C THR A 23 10.50 30.70 -10.36
N PRO A 24 10.17 29.45 -10.73
CA PRO A 24 9.87 28.43 -9.75
C PRO A 24 10.97 28.42 -8.67
N PRO A 25 10.64 28.17 -7.39
CA PRO A 25 11.67 28.07 -6.37
C PRO A 25 12.74 27.09 -6.86
N ASN A 26 14.01 27.53 -6.85
CA ASN A 26 15.11 26.65 -7.23
C ASN A 26 15.16 25.48 -6.22
N PHE A 27 14.70 24.30 -6.63
CA PHE A 27 14.61 23.12 -5.78
C PHE A 27 15.98 22.68 -5.24
N GLU A 28 17.09 23.01 -5.90
CA GLU A 28 18.45 22.76 -5.38
C GLU A 28 18.74 23.55 -4.09
N THR A 29 17.97 24.59 -3.79
CA THR A 29 18.09 25.40 -2.56
C THR A 29 17.00 25.09 -1.52
N LEU A 30 16.07 24.16 -1.82
CA LEU A 30 14.95 23.87 -0.93
C LEU A 30 15.33 22.86 0.16
N LEU A 31 16.01 21.78 -0.24
CA LEU A 31 16.50 20.69 0.61
C LEU A 31 17.73 20.05 -0.02
N ASN A 32 18.86 20.02 0.69
CA ASN A 32 20.01 19.21 0.30
C ASN A 32 19.81 17.78 0.82
N ILE A 33 19.60 16.82 -0.09
CA ILE A 33 19.31 15.41 0.24
C ILE A 33 20.50 14.73 0.90
N GLU A 34 21.73 15.01 0.46
CA GLU A 34 22.95 14.43 1.02
C GLU A 34 23.14 14.89 2.46
N ASP A 35 23.06 16.21 2.71
CA ASP A 35 23.11 16.78 4.06
C ASP A 35 21.98 16.25 4.95
N PHE A 36 20.76 16.12 4.43
CA PHE A 36 19.64 15.55 5.19
C PHE A 36 19.94 14.11 5.61
N ASN A 37 20.43 13.29 4.70
CA ASN A 37 20.73 11.87 4.96
C ASN A 37 21.92 11.70 5.91
N GLU A 38 22.97 12.51 5.80
CA GLU A 38 24.14 12.40 6.66
C GLU A 38 23.91 13.01 8.04
N ARG A 39 23.48 14.27 8.08
CA ARG A 39 23.39 15.04 9.32
C ARG A 39 22.09 14.76 10.07
N ILE A 40 20.95 14.90 9.40
CA ILE A 40 19.64 14.76 10.06
C ILE A 40 19.37 13.28 10.39
N VAL A 41 19.35 12.41 9.38
CA VAL A 41 19.10 10.98 9.61
C VAL A 41 20.19 10.37 10.50
N GLY A 42 21.47 10.71 10.28
CA GLY A 42 22.57 10.29 11.16
C GLY A 42 22.41 10.74 12.62
N GLY A 43 21.95 11.98 12.85
CA GLY A 43 21.64 12.48 14.19
C GLY A 43 20.54 11.68 14.89
N TYR A 44 19.46 11.35 14.18
CA TYR A 44 18.38 10.52 14.73
C TYR A 44 18.82 9.07 14.97
N ASN A 45 19.58 8.48 14.04
CA ASN A 45 20.12 7.12 14.19
C ASN A 45 21.08 6.97 15.37
N THR A 46 21.83 8.02 15.70
CA THR A 46 22.76 8.03 16.85
C THR A 46 22.10 8.48 18.17
N GLY A 47 20.81 8.85 18.14
CA GLY A 47 20.10 9.39 19.31
C GLY A 47 20.57 10.79 19.73
N THR A 48 21.35 11.48 18.90
CA THR A 48 21.89 12.82 19.16
C THR A 48 21.05 13.94 18.56
N GLY A 49 20.01 13.60 17.78
CA GLY A 49 19.19 14.54 17.04
C GLY A 49 18.67 15.72 17.86
N GLU A 50 18.09 15.45 19.02
CA GLU A 50 17.49 16.48 19.89
C GLU A 50 18.50 17.48 20.46
N GLN A 51 19.75 17.05 20.67
CA GLN A 51 20.81 17.88 21.28
C GLN A 51 21.74 18.51 20.24
N GLY A 52 21.94 17.83 19.10
CA GLY A 52 22.98 18.14 18.13
C GLY A 52 22.48 18.81 16.85
N LEU A 53 21.18 18.70 16.52
CA LEU A 53 20.67 19.31 15.29
C LEU A 53 20.30 20.77 15.50
N PRO A 54 20.83 21.70 14.67
CA PRO A 54 20.47 23.10 14.77
C PRO A 54 19.01 23.31 14.32
N ALA A 55 18.36 24.31 14.90
CA ALA A 55 17.10 24.85 14.39
C ALA A 55 17.37 25.66 13.10
N ASP A 56 17.63 24.95 12.00
CA ASP A 56 17.96 25.52 10.70
C ASP A 56 16.72 25.65 9.78
N LEU A 57 16.92 26.19 8.58
CA LEU A 57 15.85 26.36 7.59
C LEU A 57 15.23 25.03 7.14
N THR A 58 16.01 23.95 7.10
CA THR A 58 15.51 22.63 6.70
C THR A 58 14.51 22.12 7.72
N VAL A 59 14.87 22.17 9.01
CA VAL A 59 13.98 21.80 10.11
C VAL A 59 12.77 22.74 10.18
N ALA A 60 12.98 24.05 10.02
CA ALA A 60 11.89 25.03 10.05
C ALA A 60 10.86 24.84 8.92
N ARG A 61 11.27 24.33 7.76
CA ARG A 61 10.38 24.04 6.62
C ARG A 61 9.64 22.70 6.75
N SER A 62 10.01 21.85 7.73
CA SER A 62 9.43 20.51 7.92
C SER A 62 9.49 19.62 6.67
N LEU A 63 10.56 19.75 5.88
CA LEU A 63 10.79 18.93 4.70
C LEU A 63 11.51 17.63 5.08
N MET A 64 11.19 16.54 4.38
CA MET A 64 11.92 15.28 4.48
C MET A 64 12.47 14.87 3.12
N ALA A 65 13.67 14.30 3.09
CA ALA A 65 14.21 13.77 1.86
C ALA A 65 13.36 12.61 1.34
N PRO A 66 13.06 12.56 0.02
CA PRO A 66 12.38 11.41 -0.56
C PRO A 66 13.24 10.16 -0.39
N GLY A 67 12.59 9.04 -0.04
CA GLY A 67 13.26 7.75 0.12
C GLY A 67 14.18 7.63 1.33
N SER A 68 14.18 8.58 2.27
CA SER A 68 15.03 8.51 3.48
C SER A 68 14.73 7.26 4.36
N GLY A 69 13.58 6.61 4.18
CA GLY A 69 13.28 5.30 4.76
C GLY A 69 14.28 4.20 4.39
N ALA A 70 14.97 4.33 3.25
CA ALA A 70 16.05 3.43 2.86
C ALA A 70 17.20 3.39 3.91
N LEU A 71 17.35 4.43 4.72
CA LEU A 71 18.40 4.55 5.76
C LEU A 71 17.96 4.03 7.14
N ARG A 72 16.72 3.56 7.28
CA ARG A 72 16.19 3.03 8.54
C ARG A 72 16.45 1.54 8.67
N ASP A 73 17.05 1.11 9.77
CA ASP A 73 17.31 -0.31 10.04
C ASP A 73 16.25 -0.89 11.00
N PHE A 74 15.67 -2.03 10.62
CA PHE A 74 14.73 -2.84 11.38
C PHE A 74 15.24 -4.27 11.60
N SER A 75 16.51 -4.56 11.31
CA SER A 75 17.03 -5.93 11.43
C SER A 75 16.90 -6.49 12.84
N TYR A 76 16.85 -5.62 13.85
CA TYR A 76 16.81 -5.95 15.28
C TYR A 76 15.41 -6.09 15.90
N ILE A 77 14.32 -5.74 15.20
CA ILE A 77 12.98 -5.66 15.84
C ILE A 77 12.20 -6.99 15.85
N ALA A 78 12.53 -7.91 14.95
CA ALA A 78 11.86 -9.21 14.84
C ALA A 78 12.89 -10.33 14.92
N PRO A 79 12.61 -11.44 15.62
CA PRO A 79 13.56 -12.52 15.83
C PRO A 79 13.79 -13.37 14.58
N GLU A 80 12.86 -13.38 13.63
CA GLU A 80 12.89 -14.28 12.47
C GLU A 80 12.95 -13.52 11.13
N ILE A 81 13.45 -14.18 10.08
CA ILE A 81 13.58 -13.70 8.70
C ILE A 81 13.24 -14.84 7.72
N PRO A 82 12.62 -14.57 6.55
CA PRO A 82 12.33 -15.62 5.58
C PRO A 82 13.61 -16.10 4.86
N GLU A 83 13.86 -17.40 4.88
CA GLU A 83 14.85 -18.09 4.05
C GLU A 83 14.22 -18.50 2.72
N PHE A 84 14.93 -18.21 1.62
CA PHE A 84 14.56 -18.63 0.27
C PHE A 84 15.01 -20.06 -0.01
N ILE A 85 14.08 -20.87 -0.54
CA ILE A 85 14.30 -22.27 -0.95
C ILE A 85 14.16 -22.34 -2.48
N PRO A 86 15.26 -22.16 -3.25
CA PRO A 86 15.22 -21.93 -4.69
C PRO A 86 14.57 -23.05 -5.49
N GLU A 87 14.80 -24.31 -5.11
CA GLU A 87 14.31 -25.51 -5.81
C GLU A 87 12.79 -25.60 -5.93
N ASN A 88 12.09 -24.95 -5.00
CA ASN A 88 10.63 -24.92 -4.92
C ASN A 88 10.03 -23.70 -5.61
N CYS A 89 10.86 -22.72 -5.99
CA CYS A 89 10.40 -21.45 -6.53
C CYS A 89 9.97 -21.53 -7.99
N VAL A 90 8.78 -21.03 -8.29
CA VAL A 90 8.20 -21.00 -9.64
C VAL A 90 8.24 -19.61 -10.30
N GLY A 91 8.76 -18.58 -9.61
CA GLY A 91 8.81 -17.21 -10.13
C GLY A 91 7.44 -16.51 -10.23
N CYS A 92 6.56 -16.75 -9.26
CA CYS A 92 5.19 -16.22 -9.23
C CYS A 92 5.08 -14.77 -8.74
N MET A 93 6.07 -14.26 -7.99
CA MET A 93 6.10 -12.92 -7.39
C MET A 93 5.06 -12.65 -6.27
N ASP A 94 4.31 -13.65 -5.81
CA ASP A 94 3.32 -13.46 -4.73
C ASP A 94 3.97 -12.94 -3.43
N CYS A 95 5.09 -13.56 -3.02
CA CYS A 95 5.86 -13.14 -1.85
C CYS A 95 6.37 -11.69 -1.93
N VAL A 96 6.79 -11.27 -3.13
CA VAL A 96 7.20 -9.89 -3.41
C VAL A 96 6.00 -8.96 -3.42
N THR A 97 4.81 -9.41 -3.82
CA THR A 97 3.58 -8.60 -3.94
C THR A 97 2.92 -8.35 -2.59
N GLU A 98 2.95 -9.32 -1.67
CA GLU A 98 2.29 -9.19 -0.37
C GLU A 98 3.17 -8.56 0.71
N CYS A 99 4.49 -8.44 0.47
CA CYS A 99 5.38 -7.78 1.41
C CYS A 99 5.00 -6.29 1.61
N PRO A 100 4.74 -5.82 2.84
CA PRO A 100 4.38 -4.43 3.09
C PRO A 100 5.58 -3.46 3.04
N ASP A 101 6.80 -3.96 3.23
CA ASP A 101 7.97 -3.14 3.56
C ASP A 101 9.04 -3.08 2.46
N THR A 102 8.78 -3.61 1.26
CA THR A 102 9.79 -3.75 0.19
C THR A 102 11.02 -4.56 0.66
N ALA A 103 10.81 -5.46 1.63
CA ALA A 103 11.88 -6.24 2.25
C ALA A 103 12.25 -7.53 1.50
N ILE A 104 11.51 -7.88 0.46
CA ILE A 104 11.77 -9.04 -0.39
C ILE A 104 11.49 -8.64 -1.83
N LEU A 105 12.50 -8.77 -2.69
CA LEU A 105 12.44 -8.38 -4.10
C LEU A 105 12.90 -9.51 -5.01
N GLY A 106 12.37 -9.51 -6.23
CA GLY A 106 12.80 -10.41 -7.30
C GLY A 106 13.72 -9.71 -8.28
N LYS A 107 14.62 -10.45 -8.92
CA LYS A 107 15.44 -9.96 -10.04
C LYS A 107 15.54 -11.05 -11.12
N ILE A 108 15.55 -10.65 -12.37
CA ILE A 108 15.92 -11.53 -13.50
C ILE A 108 17.33 -11.16 -13.94
N ALA A 109 18.18 -12.15 -14.16
CA ALA A 109 19.52 -11.96 -14.71
C ALA A 109 19.82 -13.00 -15.79
N THR A 110 20.50 -12.57 -16.85
CA THR A 110 21.09 -13.48 -17.85
C THR A 110 22.31 -14.21 -17.27
N GLN A 111 22.74 -15.27 -17.94
CA GLN A 111 23.97 -15.98 -17.56
C GLN A 111 25.19 -15.05 -17.55
N GLU A 112 25.33 -14.19 -18.58
CA GLU A 112 26.45 -13.25 -18.71
C GLU A 112 26.52 -12.26 -17.54
N GLU A 113 25.38 -11.65 -17.19
CA GLU A 113 25.30 -10.68 -16.09
C GLU A 113 25.65 -11.33 -14.76
N LEU A 114 25.13 -12.55 -14.52
CA LEU A 114 25.36 -13.30 -13.31
C LEU A 114 26.83 -13.70 -13.18
N ASP A 115 27.45 -14.23 -14.24
CA ASP A 115 28.86 -14.60 -14.25
C ASP A 115 29.77 -13.40 -14.02
N LYS A 116 29.47 -12.27 -14.67
CA LYS A 116 30.22 -11.02 -14.53
C LYS A 116 30.19 -10.50 -13.09
N LEU A 117 29.03 -10.55 -12.43
CA LEU A 117 28.91 -10.04 -11.07
C LEU A 117 29.49 -11.02 -10.04
N LEU A 118 29.24 -12.33 -10.19
CA LEU A 118 29.84 -13.36 -9.34
C LEU A 118 31.37 -13.45 -9.46
N ALA A 119 31.95 -13.02 -10.58
CA ALA A 119 33.41 -12.91 -10.74
C ALA A 119 34.04 -11.83 -9.85
N LYS A 120 33.27 -10.85 -9.36
CA LYS A 120 33.75 -9.84 -8.40
C LYS A 120 33.86 -10.37 -6.98
N THR A 121 33.19 -11.48 -6.67
CA THR A 121 33.22 -12.12 -5.35
C THR A 121 34.39 -13.10 -5.27
N THR A 122 35.36 -12.81 -4.39
CA THR A 122 36.57 -13.62 -4.21
C THR A 122 36.38 -14.78 -3.23
N ASP A 123 35.44 -14.66 -2.29
CA ASP A 123 35.12 -15.70 -1.32
C ASP A 123 34.28 -16.81 -1.98
N PRO A 124 34.77 -18.06 -2.03
CA PRO A 124 34.04 -19.18 -2.63
C PRO A 124 32.67 -19.45 -1.98
N ASP A 125 32.57 -19.36 -0.65
CA ASP A 125 31.35 -19.71 0.08
C ASP A 125 30.27 -18.65 -0.18
N GLN A 126 30.66 -17.38 -0.14
CA GLN A 126 29.79 -16.26 -0.51
C GLN A 126 29.34 -16.36 -1.97
N LYS A 127 30.25 -16.72 -2.89
CA LYS A 127 29.93 -16.90 -4.31
C LYS A 127 28.92 -18.03 -4.52
N GLU A 128 29.06 -19.14 -3.80
CA GLU A 128 28.11 -20.24 -3.82
C GLU A 128 26.74 -19.82 -3.28
N TYR A 129 26.70 -19.13 -2.13
CA TYR A 129 25.47 -18.57 -1.55
C TYR A 129 24.74 -17.66 -2.54
N LEU A 130 25.44 -16.71 -3.16
CA LEU A 130 24.86 -15.77 -4.12
C LEU A 130 24.32 -16.48 -5.37
N ARG A 131 25.04 -17.48 -5.88
CA ARG A 131 24.57 -18.27 -7.04
C ARG A 131 23.32 -19.09 -6.70
N LYS A 132 23.23 -19.62 -5.48
CA LYS A 132 22.06 -20.39 -5.01
C LYS A 132 20.79 -19.55 -4.97
N GLN A 133 20.86 -18.23 -4.83
CA GLN A 133 19.67 -17.36 -4.86
C GLN A 133 18.95 -17.34 -6.22
N PHE A 134 19.49 -17.99 -7.26
CA PHE A 134 18.93 -18.00 -8.62
C PHE A 134 18.46 -19.39 -9.06
N VAL A 135 17.24 -19.44 -9.61
CA VAL A 135 16.59 -20.65 -10.12
C VAL A 135 16.20 -20.53 -11.59
N GLU A 136 16.25 -21.67 -12.29
CA GLU A 136 15.73 -21.86 -13.65
C GLU A 136 14.23 -22.21 -13.61
N THR A 137 13.40 -21.17 -13.64
CA THR A 137 11.94 -21.37 -13.62
C THR A 137 11.41 -21.82 -14.98
N ALA A 138 10.23 -22.44 -15.01
CA ALA A 138 9.52 -22.70 -16.26
C ALA A 138 9.24 -21.38 -17.03
N LYS A 139 8.95 -20.31 -16.29
CA LYS A 139 8.50 -19.02 -16.79
C LYS A 139 9.60 -18.24 -17.52
N TYR A 140 10.75 -18.05 -16.87
CA TYR A 140 11.83 -17.19 -17.35
C TYR A 140 12.96 -17.94 -18.07
N HIS A 141 13.07 -19.26 -17.86
CA HIS A 141 14.10 -20.09 -18.47
C HIS A 141 13.52 -21.02 -19.55
N LYS A 142 12.84 -22.10 -19.13
CA LYS A 142 12.43 -23.20 -20.03
C LYS A 142 11.51 -22.75 -21.17
N ASN A 143 10.62 -21.79 -20.92
CA ASN A 143 9.73 -21.26 -21.96
C ASN A 143 10.45 -20.42 -23.02
N PHE A 144 11.59 -19.80 -22.69
CA PHE A 144 12.42 -19.07 -23.65
C PHE A 144 13.27 -20.03 -24.48
N GLU A 145 13.87 -21.04 -23.85
CA GLU A 145 14.59 -22.11 -24.57
C GLU A 145 13.71 -22.82 -25.60
N LYS A 146 12.47 -23.15 -25.23
CA LYS A 146 11.48 -23.75 -26.16
C LYS A 146 11.16 -22.86 -27.37
N LYS A 147 11.39 -21.55 -27.27
CA LYS A 147 11.23 -20.57 -28.35
C LYS A 147 12.53 -20.31 -29.11
N GLY A 148 13.60 -21.06 -28.82
CA GLY A 148 14.93 -20.86 -29.41
C GLY A 148 15.63 -19.59 -28.94
N LYS A 149 15.25 -19.06 -27.77
CA LYS A 149 15.92 -17.93 -27.11
C LYS A 149 16.71 -18.43 -25.92
N GLU A 150 17.72 -17.67 -25.50
CA GLU A 150 18.42 -17.93 -24.24
C GLU A 150 17.46 -17.78 -23.05
N GLY A 151 17.59 -18.67 -22.06
CA GLY A 151 16.83 -18.60 -20.82
C GLY A 151 17.52 -17.70 -19.80
N ALA A 152 16.75 -17.02 -18.97
CA ALA A 152 17.28 -16.23 -17.85
C ALA A 152 17.06 -16.94 -16.51
N TYR A 153 17.75 -16.46 -15.49
CA TYR A 153 17.60 -16.89 -14.10
C TYR A 153 16.74 -15.91 -13.32
N PHE A 154 15.96 -16.45 -12.40
CA PHE A 154 15.14 -15.67 -11.49
C PHE A 154 15.64 -15.85 -10.06
N GLY A 155 15.81 -14.75 -9.33
CA GLY A 155 16.22 -14.79 -7.94
C GLY A 155 15.31 -14.00 -7.01
N ILE A 156 15.36 -14.34 -5.73
CA ILE A 156 14.67 -13.65 -4.63
C ILE A 156 15.73 -13.19 -3.63
N PHE A 157 15.61 -11.93 -3.19
CA PHE A 157 16.54 -11.29 -2.28
C PHE A 157 15.78 -10.64 -1.14
N ILE A 158 16.27 -10.83 0.08
CA ILE A 158 15.65 -10.32 1.30
C ILE A 158 16.55 -9.21 1.86
N ASP A 159 15.99 -8.02 2.06
CA ASP A 159 16.66 -6.93 2.77
C ASP A 159 16.48 -7.13 4.28
N PRO A 160 17.54 -7.51 5.02
CA PRO A 160 17.44 -7.74 6.45
C PRO A 160 17.13 -6.45 7.23
N THR A 161 17.44 -5.28 6.66
CA THR A 161 17.21 -3.97 7.29
C THR A 161 15.77 -3.50 7.18
N LYS A 162 14.99 -4.07 6.25
CA LYS A 162 13.55 -3.75 6.09
C LYS A 162 12.65 -4.88 6.59
N CYS A 163 13.15 -6.11 6.62
CA CYS A 163 12.34 -7.26 7.02
C CYS A 163 11.98 -7.21 8.51
N LYS A 164 10.69 -7.03 8.77
CA LYS A 164 10.11 -7.04 10.12
C LYS A 164 9.58 -8.40 10.56
N GLY A 165 9.88 -9.48 9.83
CA GLY A 165 9.52 -10.84 10.25
C GLY A 165 8.03 -11.17 10.28
N CYS A 166 7.18 -10.43 9.56
CA CYS A 166 5.71 -10.64 9.57
C CYS A 166 5.23 -11.96 8.96
N ALA A 167 6.08 -12.66 8.20
CA ALA A 167 5.78 -13.92 7.52
C ALA A 167 4.65 -13.91 6.45
N GLU A 168 4.07 -12.76 6.07
CA GLU A 168 3.12 -12.66 4.94
C GLU A 168 3.66 -13.33 3.66
N CYS A 169 4.94 -13.09 3.35
CA CYS A 169 5.61 -13.67 2.19
C CYS A 169 5.72 -15.20 2.26
N VAL A 170 5.83 -15.78 3.45
CA VAL A 170 5.86 -17.23 3.69
C VAL A 170 4.44 -17.79 3.57
N GLU A 171 3.45 -17.13 4.17
CA GLU A 171 2.05 -17.54 4.13
C GLU A 171 1.54 -17.68 2.70
N VAL A 172 1.77 -16.67 1.84
CA VAL A 172 1.33 -16.74 0.44
C VAL A 172 2.17 -17.69 -0.43
N CYS A 173 3.28 -18.17 0.11
CA CYS A 173 4.15 -19.16 -0.52
C CYS A 173 3.89 -20.60 -0.03
N SER A 174 3.00 -20.79 0.95
CA SER A 174 2.75 -22.07 1.64
C SER A 174 2.52 -23.26 0.70
N ASP A 175 1.70 -23.11 -0.34
CA ASP A 175 1.45 -24.19 -1.32
C ASP A 175 2.69 -24.62 -2.12
N LYS A 176 3.76 -23.82 -2.10
CA LYS A 176 4.99 -24.01 -2.87
C LYS A 176 6.17 -24.41 -1.98
N ASP A 177 6.13 -24.11 -0.68
CA ASP A 177 7.23 -24.29 0.26
C ASP A 177 8.56 -23.67 -0.21
N ALA A 178 8.51 -22.55 -0.94
CA ALA A 178 9.71 -21.87 -1.43
C ALA A 178 10.27 -20.80 -0.48
N LEU A 179 9.61 -20.59 0.66
CA LEU A 179 10.04 -19.71 1.75
C LEU A 179 9.69 -20.36 3.09
N LYS A 180 10.53 -20.16 4.11
CA LYS A 180 10.22 -20.51 5.50
C LYS A 180 10.85 -19.49 6.45
N MET A 181 10.26 -19.27 7.62
CA MET A 181 10.88 -18.43 8.63
C MET A 181 12.04 -19.17 9.31
N ILE A 182 13.13 -18.45 9.55
CA ILE A 182 14.29 -18.91 10.33
C ILE A 182 14.68 -17.84 11.36
N ASP A 183 15.34 -18.26 12.44
CA ASP A 183 15.90 -17.32 13.42
C ASP A 183 16.97 -16.41 12.76
N LYS A 184 16.97 -15.13 13.13
CA LYS A 184 18.06 -14.21 12.80
C LYS A 184 19.25 -14.48 13.70
N THR A 185 20.40 -14.71 13.10
CA THR A 185 21.69 -14.78 13.78
C THR A 185 22.63 -13.71 13.23
N PRO A 186 23.65 -13.26 13.99
CA PRO A 186 24.64 -12.33 13.46
C PRO A 186 25.27 -12.80 12.14
N GLU A 187 25.50 -14.11 12.01
CA GLU A 187 26.09 -14.74 10.83
C GLU A 187 25.16 -14.67 9.62
N ASN A 188 23.90 -15.12 9.75
CA ASN A 188 22.99 -15.13 8.59
C ASN A 188 22.59 -13.71 8.16
N LEU A 189 22.51 -12.75 9.10
CA LEU A 189 22.23 -11.36 8.74
C LEU A 189 23.32 -10.77 7.84
N GLU A 190 24.58 -11.19 8.00
CA GLU A 190 25.65 -10.75 7.12
C GLU A 190 25.52 -11.36 5.71
N GLU A 191 25.10 -12.62 5.61
CA GLU A 191 24.77 -13.26 4.33
C GLU A 191 23.63 -12.51 3.62
N TYR A 192 22.54 -12.17 4.33
CA TYR A 192 21.43 -11.39 3.78
C TYR A 192 21.87 -9.99 3.35
N ARG A 193 22.73 -9.30 4.12
CA ARG A 193 23.29 -7.99 3.71
C ARG A 193 24.12 -8.11 2.44
N SER A 194 24.93 -9.17 2.34
CA SER A 194 25.69 -9.49 1.14
C SER A 194 24.77 -9.77 -0.07
N GLY A 195 23.72 -10.57 0.13
CA GLY A 195 22.71 -10.85 -0.90
C GLY A 195 21.99 -9.58 -1.37
N TRP A 196 21.61 -8.71 -0.44
CA TRP A 196 20.97 -7.44 -0.77
C TRP A 196 21.90 -6.47 -1.51
N LYS A 197 23.18 -6.41 -1.11
CA LYS A 197 24.20 -5.66 -1.85
C LYS A 197 24.34 -6.20 -3.28
N PHE A 198 24.37 -7.51 -3.43
CA PHE A 198 24.42 -8.15 -4.75
C PHE A 198 23.19 -7.80 -5.60
N TYR A 199 21.98 -7.79 -5.01
CA TYR A 199 20.76 -7.34 -5.69
C TYR A 199 20.89 -5.89 -6.22
N ASN A 200 21.45 -4.98 -5.42
CA ASN A 200 21.64 -3.58 -5.81
C ASN A 200 22.73 -3.41 -6.89
N ASP A 201 23.73 -4.28 -6.92
CA ASP A 201 24.79 -4.25 -7.93
C ASP A 201 24.39 -4.91 -9.27
N LEU A 202 23.30 -5.69 -9.29
CA LEU A 202 22.74 -6.28 -10.51
C LEU A 202 22.08 -5.20 -11.38
N PRO A 203 22.22 -5.30 -12.73
CA PRO A 203 21.49 -4.42 -13.63
C PRO A 203 19.97 -4.58 -13.49
N GLU A 204 19.21 -3.69 -14.12
CA GLU A 204 17.76 -3.83 -14.22
C GLU A 204 17.39 -5.16 -14.89
N SER A 205 16.30 -5.79 -14.41
CA SER A 205 15.79 -7.03 -15.02
C SER A 205 15.54 -6.81 -16.52
N PRO A 206 16.08 -7.64 -17.43
CA PRO A 206 15.99 -7.35 -18.86
C PRO A 206 14.52 -7.36 -19.33
N PRO A 207 14.02 -6.28 -19.97
CA PRO A 207 12.60 -6.13 -20.29
C PRO A 207 11.99 -7.26 -21.13
N GLU A 208 12.79 -7.92 -21.96
CA GLU A 208 12.36 -9.03 -22.82
C GLU A 208 11.91 -10.28 -22.05
N TYR A 209 12.27 -10.40 -20.77
CA TYR A 209 11.82 -11.49 -19.89
C TYR A 209 10.59 -11.13 -19.06
N LEU A 210 10.15 -9.86 -19.05
CA LEU A 210 8.94 -9.43 -18.35
C LEU A 210 7.71 -9.95 -19.11
N ILE A 211 6.90 -10.79 -18.45
CA ILE A 211 5.73 -11.39 -19.09
C ILE A 211 4.52 -10.47 -18.89
N GLU A 212 4.09 -9.80 -19.96
CA GLU A 212 2.95 -8.87 -19.95
C GLU A 212 1.66 -9.47 -19.33
N LYS A 213 1.42 -10.77 -19.53
CA LYS A 213 0.25 -11.48 -18.97
C LYS A 213 0.35 -11.72 -17.45
N SER A 214 1.55 -11.62 -16.87
CA SER A 214 1.81 -11.76 -15.45
C SER A 214 1.94 -10.37 -14.87
N VAL A 215 0.82 -9.79 -14.43
CA VAL A 215 0.80 -8.40 -13.94
C VAL A 215 1.82 -8.16 -12.82
N GLN A 216 2.08 -9.16 -11.96
CA GLN A 216 3.07 -9.04 -10.89
C GLN A 216 4.51 -8.86 -11.39
N ASP A 217 4.82 -9.17 -12.66
CA ASP A 217 6.16 -8.99 -13.23
C ASP A 217 6.53 -7.52 -13.36
N MET A 218 5.55 -6.61 -13.28
CA MET A 218 5.83 -5.17 -13.19
C MET A 218 6.78 -4.86 -12.03
N MET A 219 6.71 -5.61 -10.92
CA MET A 219 7.56 -5.44 -9.73
C MET A 219 9.04 -5.77 -9.97
N LEU A 220 9.38 -6.36 -11.12
CA LEU A 220 10.77 -6.67 -11.51
C LEU A 220 11.45 -5.50 -12.24
N ALA A 221 10.68 -4.50 -12.68
CA ALA A 221 11.19 -3.29 -13.30
C ALA A 221 11.48 -2.23 -12.21
N GLU A 222 12.63 -1.55 -12.32
CA GLU A 222 13.08 -0.61 -11.29
C GLU A 222 12.16 0.61 -11.18
N LYS A 223 11.56 1.03 -12.30
CA LYS A 223 10.55 2.10 -12.35
C LYS A 223 9.28 1.83 -11.50
N SER A 224 9.08 0.60 -11.03
CA SER A 224 7.98 0.24 -10.13
C SER A 224 8.32 0.45 -8.66
N LEU A 225 9.59 0.68 -8.31
CA LEU A 225 10.05 0.79 -6.92
C LEU A 225 9.93 2.23 -6.40
N LEU A 226 8.72 2.77 -6.33
CA LEU A 226 8.47 4.12 -5.79
C LEU A 226 8.30 4.16 -4.25
N TYR A 227 8.43 3.00 -3.60
CA TYR A 227 8.32 2.82 -2.16
C TYR A 227 9.49 1.94 -1.68
N VAL A 228 10.47 2.54 -1.00
CA VAL A 228 11.75 1.90 -0.66
C VAL A 228 11.73 1.13 0.67
N GLY A 229 10.58 1.07 1.33
CA GLY A 229 10.48 0.52 2.68
C GLY A 229 10.97 1.49 3.76
N GLY A 230 11.27 0.96 4.95
CA GLY A 230 11.68 1.78 6.09
C GLY A 230 10.54 2.57 6.75
N ALA A 231 9.30 2.30 6.32
CA ALA A 231 8.10 2.79 6.95
C ALA A 231 7.96 2.24 8.37
N GLY A 232 7.45 3.05 9.30
CA GLY A 232 7.19 2.67 10.69
C GLY A 232 5.91 1.83 10.90
N SER A 233 5.40 1.14 9.87
CA SER A 233 4.14 0.41 9.93
C SER A 233 4.27 -0.85 10.78
N CYS A 234 3.15 -1.37 11.27
CA CYS A 234 3.09 -2.67 11.96
C CYS A 234 3.58 -3.80 11.03
N MET A 235 4.03 -4.90 11.64
CA MET A 235 4.37 -6.13 10.93
C MET A 235 3.12 -6.64 10.19
N GLY A 236 3.24 -6.91 8.88
CA GLY A 236 2.11 -7.39 8.06
C GLY A 236 1.09 -6.33 7.65
N CYS A 237 1.38 -5.03 7.85
CA CYS A 237 0.40 -3.97 7.63
C CYS A 237 -0.23 -3.99 6.23
N GLY A 238 -1.55 -4.21 6.15
CA GLY A 238 -2.28 -4.24 4.88
C GLY A 238 -2.28 -2.90 4.14
N GLU A 239 -2.24 -1.77 4.86
CA GLU A 239 -2.17 -0.43 4.25
C GLU A 239 -0.89 -0.26 3.43
N ALA A 240 0.25 -0.67 4.00
CA ALA A 240 1.56 -0.54 3.36
C ALA A 240 1.65 -1.42 2.10
N THR A 241 1.11 -2.65 2.14
CA THR A 241 1.01 -3.51 0.95
C THR A 241 0.19 -2.84 -0.16
N ALA A 242 -0.99 -2.28 0.17
CA ALA A 242 -1.85 -1.61 -0.80
C ALA A 242 -1.17 -0.40 -1.45
N LEU A 243 -0.52 0.46 -0.66
CA LEU A 243 0.18 1.64 -1.18
C LEU A 243 1.36 1.25 -2.07
N ARG A 244 2.15 0.26 -1.67
CA ARG A 244 3.28 -0.21 -2.48
C ARG A 244 2.81 -0.82 -3.80
N MET A 245 1.75 -1.63 -3.80
CA MET A 245 1.16 -2.16 -5.03
C MET A 245 0.62 -1.05 -5.94
N MET A 246 -0.11 -0.07 -5.39
CA MET A 246 -0.64 1.05 -6.16
C MET A 246 0.49 1.86 -6.82
N LEU A 247 1.53 2.15 -6.06
CA LEU A 247 2.70 2.88 -6.54
C LEU A 247 3.49 2.10 -7.59
N ALA A 248 3.61 0.78 -7.44
CA ALA A 248 4.27 -0.04 -8.44
C ALA A 248 3.55 -0.02 -9.79
N ALA A 249 2.24 -0.19 -9.81
CA ALA A 249 1.48 -0.11 -11.05
C ALA A 249 1.53 1.28 -11.68
N THR A 250 1.42 2.33 -10.86
CA THR A 250 1.46 3.71 -11.34
C THR A 250 2.85 4.06 -11.88
N GLY A 251 3.92 3.71 -11.16
CA GLY A 251 5.31 3.92 -11.57
C GLY A 251 5.70 3.12 -12.80
N PHE A 252 5.25 1.87 -12.91
CA PHE A 252 5.50 1.04 -14.08
C PHE A 252 4.98 1.68 -15.38
N ILE A 253 3.80 2.32 -15.33
CA ILE A 253 3.15 2.89 -16.51
C ILE A 253 3.60 4.33 -16.77
N HIS A 254 3.67 5.16 -15.72
CA HIS A 254 3.86 6.60 -15.86
C HIS A 254 5.29 7.07 -15.55
N GLY A 255 6.09 6.24 -14.89
CA GLY A 255 7.42 6.61 -14.40
C GLY A 255 7.37 7.47 -13.13
N PRO A 256 8.49 7.51 -12.37
CA PRO A 256 8.58 8.22 -11.08
C PRO A 256 8.27 9.72 -11.18
N ASP A 257 8.67 10.37 -12.28
CA ASP A 257 8.55 11.83 -12.43
C ASP A 257 7.11 12.31 -12.70
N ASN A 258 6.15 11.40 -12.84
CA ASN A 258 4.78 11.69 -13.23
C ASN A 258 3.75 11.31 -12.16
N VAL A 259 4.18 11.13 -10.91
CA VAL A 259 3.32 10.75 -9.80
C VAL A 259 3.52 11.71 -8.63
N GLY A 260 2.44 12.07 -7.94
CA GLY A 260 2.52 12.77 -6.65
C GLY A 260 1.38 12.37 -5.73
N LEU A 261 1.62 12.55 -4.43
CA LEU A 261 0.74 12.08 -3.36
C LEU A 261 0.31 13.23 -2.45
N VAL A 262 -0.97 13.24 -2.09
CA VAL A 262 -1.53 14.04 -1.01
C VAL A 262 -2.12 13.07 0.01
N ALA A 263 -1.84 13.25 1.29
CA ALA A 263 -2.34 12.37 2.33
C ALA A 263 -3.25 13.11 3.31
N SER A 264 -4.35 12.46 3.67
CA SER A 264 -5.11 12.75 4.89
C SER A 264 -4.46 12.05 6.08
N THR A 265 -4.36 12.75 7.20
CA THR A 265 -3.77 12.24 8.45
C THR A 265 -4.39 10.91 8.88
N GLY A 266 -3.56 9.94 9.26
CA GLY A 266 -3.97 8.59 9.65
C GLY A 266 -2.76 7.68 9.86
N CYS A 267 -2.97 6.35 9.87
CA CYS A 267 -1.86 5.40 9.95
C CYS A 267 -0.84 5.65 8.83
N ASN A 268 -1.32 5.78 7.58
CA ASN A 268 -0.49 6.13 6.43
C ASN A 268 0.49 7.27 6.71
N THR A 269 0.03 8.41 7.21
CA THR A 269 0.92 9.55 7.48
C THR A 269 1.88 9.22 8.62
N VAL A 270 1.43 8.56 9.69
CA VAL A 270 2.30 8.24 10.83
C VAL A 270 3.45 7.34 10.40
N TYR A 271 3.17 6.22 9.72
CA TYR A 271 4.24 5.31 9.36
C TYR A 271 5.10 5.77 8.17
N THR A 272 4.59 6.65 7.29
CA THR A 272 5.38 7.19 6.16
C THR A 272 6.01 8.55 6.42
N SER A 273 5.71 9.22 7.53
CA SER A 273 6.30 10.51 7.86
C SER A 273 6.70 10.63 9.33
N THR A 274 7.06 9.52 9.98
CA THR A 274 7.78 9.58 11.25
C THR A 274 9.17 10.14 10.97
N TYR A 275 9.32 11.45 11.19
CA TYR A 275 10.55 12.19 10.90
C TYR A 275 11.77 11.50 11.54
N PRO A 276 12.89 11.32 10.81
CA PRO A 276 13.18 11.84 9.47
C PRO A 276 12.89 10.86 8.31
N TYR A 277 12.11 9.80 8.53
CA TYR A 277 11.96 8.69 7.57
C TYR A 277 10.73 8.81 6.68
N ASN A 278 10.96 8.76 5.37
CA ASN A 278 9.94 8.74 4.33
C ASN A 278 10.21 7.59 3.33
N PRO A 279 9.27 6.64 3.14
CA PRO A 279 9.44 5.52 2.21
C PRO A 279 9.20 5.91 0.74
N TYR A 280 8.58 7.05 0.45
CA TYR A 280 8.25 7.45 -0.92
C TYR A 280 9.43 8.12 -1.60
N THR A 281 9.74 7.70 -2.83
CA THR A 281 10.75 8.37 -3.69
C THR A 281 10.15 9.49 -4.55
N ILE A 282 8.85 9.71 -4.45
CA ILE A 282 8.07 10.71 -5.20
C ILE A 282 7.57 11.83 -4.26
N PRO A 283 7.17 13.00 -4.82
CA PRO A 283 6.60 14.07 -4.02
C PRO A 283 5.36 13.62 -3.23
N TRP A 284 5.37 13.90 -1.93
CA TRP A 284 4.31 13.58 -1.00
C TRP A 284 4.08 14.75 -0.06
N THR A 285 2.83 15.05 0.26
CA THR A 285 2.45 16.05 1.26
C THR A 285 1.31 15.56 2.14
N ASN A 286 1.27 16.00 3.38
CA ASN A 286 0.13 15.87 4.26
C ASN A 286 -0.29 17.27 4.74
N SER A 287 -1.56 17.60 4.55
CA SER A 287 -2.15 18.83 5.09
C SER A 287 -2.74 18.56 6.48
N LEU A 288 -3.99 18.13 6.56
CA LEU A 288 -4.69 17.78 7.80
C LEU A 288 -5.48 16.47 7.62
N PHE A 289 -6.26 16.09 8.63
CA PHE A 289 -7.04 14.87 8.62
C PHE A 289 -8.22 14.97 7.63
N GLU A 290 -8.92 16.08 7.66
CA GLU A 290 -10.22 16.32 7.04
C GLU A 290 -10.18 16.80 5.59
N ASN A 291 -9.03 17.27 5.10
CA ASN A 291 -8.97 18.10 3.89
C ASN A 291 -8.12 17.53 2.75
N GLY A 292 -7.57 16.32 2.86
CA GLY A 292 -6.71 15.70 1.82
C GLY A 292 -7.29 15.82 0.39
N PRO A 293 -8.57 15.46 0.14
CA PRO A 293 -9.18 15.63 -1.18
C PRO A 293 -9.23 17.08 -1.67
N THR A 294 -9.51 18.04 -0.80
CA THR A 294 -9.56 19.47 -1.18
C THR A 294 -8.17 20.09 -1.35
N ASP A 295 -7.17 19.64 -0.58
CA ASP A 295 -5.77 20.01 -0.77
C ASP A 295 -5.28 19.55 -2.16
N ALA A 296 -5.62 18.30 -2.53
CA ALA A 296 -5.33 17.76 -3.85
C ALA A 296 -6.00 18.54 -4.99
N MET A 297 -7.21 19.10 -4.80
CA MET A 297 -7.81 19.99 -5.79
C MET A 297 -6.97 21.25 -6.03
N GLY A 298 -6.38 21.81 -4.97
CA GLY A 298 -5.45 22.94 -5.07
C GLY A 298 -4.18 22.56 -5.83
N VAL A 299 -3.58 21.42 -5.50
CA VAL A 299 -2.41 20.87 -6.20
C VAL A 299 -2.72 20.62 -7.68
N ARG A 300 -3.83 19.96 -7.99
CA ARG A 300 -4.28 19.67 -9.36
C ARG A 300 -4.47 20.95 -10.17
N ALA A 301 -5.16 21.94 -9.62
CA ALA A 301 -5.36 23.23 -10.27
C ALA A 301 -4.02 23.92 -10.59
N ARG A 302 -3.04 23.85 -9.68
CA ARG A 302 -1.70 24.40 -9.93
C ARG A 302 -0.95 23.59 -10.99
N TRP A 303 -0.99 22.27 -10.94
CA TRP A 303 -0.36 21.41 -11.94
C TRP A 303 -0.94 21.63 -13.33
N ASP A 304 -2.25 21.85 -13.46
CA ASP A 304 -2.90 22.16 -14.73
C ASP A 304 -2.41 23.49 -15.31
N GLN A 305 -2.25 24.53 -14.49
CA GLN A 305 -1.64 25.80 -14.91
C GLN A 305 -0.20 25.64 -15.41
N MET A 306 0.52 24.63 -14.91
CA MET A 306 1.88 24.31 -15.32
C MET A 306 1.95 23.38 -16.55
N GLY A 307 0.80 22.96 -17.09
CA GLY A 307 0.75 22.03 -18.23
C GLY A 307 1.02 20.57 -17.84
N TRP A 308 0.75 20.18 -16.60
CA TRP A 308 0.99 18.83 -16.08
C TRP A 308 -0.28 17.98 -15.98
N GLN A 309 -1.23 18.17 -16.89
CA GLN A 309 -2.54 17.49 -16.87
C GLN A 309 -2.41 15.96 -16.89
N ASP A 310 -1.34 15.43 -17.49
CA ASP A 310 -1.13 13.98 -17.59
C ASP A 310 -0.40 13.36 -16.38
N LYS A 311 0.12 14.16 -15.44
CA LYS A 311 0.71 13.66 -14.20
C LYS A 311 -0.37 13.13 -13.26
N LYS A 312 -0.09 12.02 -12.61
CA LYS A 312 -1.01 11.29 -11.73
C LYS A 312 -0.93 11.81 -10.31
N LEU A 313 -2.03 12.36 -9.85
CA LEU A 313 -2.19 12.84 -8.48
C LEU A 313 -3.07 11.88 -7.70
N TRP A 314 -2.53 11.33 -6.61
CA TRP A 314 -3.25 10.43 -5.74
C TRP A 314 -3.48 11.05 -4.37
N VAL A 315 -4.67 10.85 -3.83
CA VAL A 315 -5.02 11.14 -2.44
C VAL A 315 -5.06 9.85 -1.66
N ILE A 316 -4.39 9.82 -0.51
CA ILE A 316 -4.35 8.68 0.39
C ILE A 316 -5.13 9.03 1.66
N GLY A 317 -5.96 8.13 2.16
CA GLY A 317 -6.58 8.28 3.47
C GLY A 317 -7.16 6.98 3.99
N GLY A 318 -7.22 6.86 5.33
CA GLY A 318 -7.92 5.75 5.97
C GLY A 318 -9.44 5.93 5.94
N ASP A 319 -10.18 4.92 6.41
CA ASP A 319 -11.64 4.97 6.49
C ASP A 319 -12.16 6.15 7.33
N GLY A 320 -11.50 6.50 8.43
CA GLY A 320 -11.90 7.67 9.22
C GLY A 320 -11.76 9.01 8.51
N ALA A 321 -10.73 9.17 7.66
CA ALA A 321 -10.58 10.38 6.86
C ALA A 321 -11.66 10.45 5.78
N MET A 322 -11.93 9.33 5.12
CA MET A 322 -12.68 9.32 3.86
C MET A 322 -14.17 9.03 4.04
N LEU A 323 -14.58 8.35 5.11
CA LEU A 323 -15.98 8.05 5.39
C LEU A 323 -16.59 8.97 6.46
N ASP A 324 -15.77 9.60 7.30
CA ASP A 324 -16.25 10.46 8.40
C ASP A 324 -15.84 11.93 8.17
N ILE A 325 -14.76 12.38 8.82
CA ILE A 325 -14.44 13.81 8.98
C ILE A 325 -14.18 14.51 7.63
N GLY A 326 -13.53 13.83 6.69
CA GLY A 326 -13.20 14.34 5.36
C GLY A 326 -14.17 13.91 4.26
N PHE A 327 -15.27 13.21 4.59
CA PHE A 327 -16.22 12.74 3.57
C PHE A 327 -16.80 13.89 2.75
N GLN A 328 -17.06 15.05 3.36
CA GLN A 328 -17.53 16.24 2.63
C GLN A 328 -16.49 16.76 1.64
N ALA A 329 -15.19 16.70 1.97
CA ALA A 329 -14.10 17.09 1.09
C ALA A 329 -13.97 16.10 -0.07
N LEU A 330 -14.06 14.79 0.22
CA LEU A 330 -14.09 13.74 -0.80
C LEU A 330 -15.27 13.90 -1.75
N SER A 331 -16.47 14.12 -1.22
CA SER A 331 -17.69 14.37 -1.99
C SER A 331 -17.57 15.62 -2.87
N ARG A 332 -17.01 16.71 -2.33
CA ARG A 332 -16.74 17.92 -3.11
C ARG A 332 -15.74 17.65 -4.24
N MET A 333 -14.67 16.90 -3.98
CA MET A 333 -13.68 16.55 -5.00
C MET A 333 -14.29 15.69 -6.10
N MET A 334 -15.09 14.67 -5.77
CA MET A 334 -15.83 13.89 -6.76
C MET A 334 -16.76 14.76 -7.63
N MET A 335 -17.39 15.78 -7.07
CA MET A 335 -18.21 16.74 -7.83
C MET A 335 -17.41 17.75 -8.67
N SER A 336 -16.08 17.76 -8.58
CA SER A 336 -15.26 18.74 -9.29
C SER A 336 -14.96 18.36 -10.75
N GLY A 337 -15.04 17.07 -11.10
CA GLY A 337 -14.63 16.55 -12.40
C GLY A 337 -13.10 16.56 -12.62
N MET A 338 -12.31 16.90 -11.61
CA MET A 338 -10.85 16.93 -11.71
C MET A 338 -10.26 15.51 -11.79
N ASP A 339 -9.23 15.33 -12.64
CA ASP A 339 -8.42 14.10 -12.75
C ASP A 339 -7.56 13.92 -11.48
N ILE A 340 -8.19 13.36 -10.46
CA ILE A 340 -7.62 13.08 -9.13
C ILE A 340 -8.07 11.68 -8.71
N ASN A 341 -7.11 10.84 -8.35
CA ASN A 341 -7.37 9.50 -7.88
C ASN A 341 -7.33 9.47 -6.34
N VAL A 342 -8.19 8.69 -5.70
CA VAL A 342 -8.20 8.47 -4.26
C VAL A 342 -8.04 6.99 -3.98
N ILE A 343 -7.13 6.65 -3.07
CA ILE A 343 -7.05 5.33 -2.47
C ILE A 343 -7.46 5.42 -1.00
N VAL A 344 -8.52 4.70 -0.65
CA VAL A 344 -9.03 4.58 0.71
C VAL A 344 -8.51 3.27 1.29
N LEU A 345 -7.74 3.39 2.36
CA LEU A 345 -7.19 2.28 3.14
C LEU A 345 -8.23 1.93 4.21
N ASP A 346 -9.14 1.03 3.88
CA ASP A 346 -10.27 0.70 4.73
C ASP A 346 -9.83 -0.33 5.78
N THR A 347 -9.62 0.14 7.02
CA THR A 347 -9.30 -0.71 8.17
C THR A 347 -10.52 -0.96 9.06
N GLN A 348 -11.69 -0.41 8.70
CA GLN A 348 -12.95 -0.50 9.46
C GLN A 348 -12.86 0.02 10.90
N VAL A 349 -11.85 0.84 11.22
CA VAL A 349 -11.64 1.50 12.52
C VAL A 349 -10.68 2.68 12.33
N TYR A 350 -10.60 3.58 13.31
CA TYR A 350 -9.50 4.55 13.35
C TYR A 350 -8.27 3.88 13.95
N SER A 351 -7.52 3.17 13.10
CA SER A 351 -6.35 2.38 13.50
C SER A 351 -5.34 3.21 14.30
N ASN A 352 -4.95 4.39 13.78
CA ASN A 352 -3.88 5.22 14.37
C ASN A 352 -4.18 5.69 15.81
N THR A 353 -5.43 6.03 16.10
CA THR A 353 -5.85 6.56 17.40
C THR A 353 -6.25 5.45 18.39
N GLY A 354 -5.97 4.18 18.02
CA GLY A 354 -6.15 2.99 18.84
C GLY A 354 -7.53 2.35 18.72
N GLY A 355 -8.10 2.29 17.52
CA GLY A 355 -9.26 1.45 17.22
C GLY A 355 -10.62 2.03 17.60
N GLN A 356 -10.84 3.33 17.42
CA GLN A 356 -12.18 3.91 17.51
C GLN A 356 -13.07 3.42 16.37
N ALA A 357 -14.36 3.27 16.66
CA ALA A 357 -15.35 2.99 15.64
C ALA A 357 -15.40 4.13 14.62
N SER A 358 -15.41 3.77 13.35
CA SER A 358 -15.70 4.64 12.20
C SER A 358 -17.07 4.31 11.63
N THR A 359 -17.57 5.10 10.67
CA THR A 359 -18.75 4.65 9.92
C THR A 359 -18.47 3.44 9.01
N ALA A 360 -17.20 3.07 8.78
CA ALA A 360 -16.79 1.84 8.10
C ALA A 360 -16.83 0.60 9.01
N THR A 361 -16.83 0.76 10.32
CA THR A 361 -16.92 -0.35 11.30
C THR A 361 -18.17 -1.21 11.06
N PHE A 362 -18.03 -2.54 11.12
CA PHE A 362 -19.13 -3.49 10.91
C PHE A 362 -20.12 -3.49 12.08
N THR A 363 -21.37 -3.85 11.80
CA THR A 363 -22.36 -4.14 12.85
C THR A 363 -21.89 -5.31 13.71
N GLY A 364 -22.01 -5.17 15.04
CA GLY A 364 -21.48 -6.13 16.01
C GLY A 364 -19.97 -6.05 16.22
N GLN A 365 -19.23 -5.17 15.55
CA GLN A 365 -17.79 -5.06 15.77
C GLN A 365 -17.50 -4.38 17.12
N ASN A 366 -16.61 -4.98 17.91
CA ASN A 366 -16.07 -4.34 19.12
C ASN A 366 -14.99 -3.32 18.73
N ALA A 367 -15.20 -2.06 19.07
CA ALA A 367 -14.25 -0.96 18.87
C ALA A 367 -14.40 0.08 19.98
N LYS A 368 -13.43 0.98 20.18
CA LYS A 368 -13.60 2.09 21.13
C LYS A 368 -14.77 2.98 20.68
N MET A 369 -15.54 3.49 21.63
CA MET A 369 -16.84 4.17 21.43
C MET A 369 -18.02 3.25 21.02
N SER A 370 -17.76 1.99 20.68
CA SER A 370 -18.78 0.96 20.46
C SER A 370 -18.34 -0.37 21.07
N VAL A 371 -18.00 -0.34 22.36
CA VAL A 371 -17.40 -1.47 23.06
C VAL A 371 -18.47 -2.53 23.34
N HIS A 372 -18.17 -3.78 23.01
CA HIS A 372 -19.03 -4.92 23.32
C HIS A 372 -19.12 -5.17 24.83
N GLY A 373 -20.35 -5.20 25.35
CA GLY A 373 -20.69 -5.51 26.74
C GLY A 373 -22.16 -5.87 26.87
N SER A 374 -22.61 -6.14 28.09
CA SER A 374 -23.99 -6.60 28.37
C SER A 374 -25.09 -5.61 27.95
N ALA A 375 -24.78 -4.31 27.87
CA ALA A 375 -25.72 -3.28 27.47
C ALA A 375 -25.58 -2.85 25.99
N ILE A 376 -24.41 -3.01 25.39
CA ILE A 376 -24.09 -2.55 24.03
C ILE A 376 -23.39 -3.69 23.30
N PRO A 377 -23.98 -4.28 22.25
CA PRO A 377 -23.42 -5.46 21.61
C PRO A 377 -22.41 -5.08 20.51
N GLY A 378 -21.53 -4.13 20.78
CA GLY A 378 -20.64 -3.55 19.74
C GLY A 378 -21.34 -2.45 18.93
N LYS A 379 -20.81 -2.14 17.74
CA LYS A 379 -21.41 -1.12 16.86
C LYS A 379 -22.80 -1.56 16.39
N THR A 380 -23.78 -0.66 16.47
CA THR A 380 -25.18 -0.98 16.14
C THR A 380 -25.61 -0.39 14.80
N GLU A 381 -24.98 0.71 14.39
CA GLU A 381 -25.19 1.33 13.10
C GLU A 381 -24.69 0.41 11.99
N ARG A 382 -25.37 0.45 10.84
CA ARG A 382 -24.87 -0.21 9.63
C ARG A 382 -23.55 0.40 9.18
N ARG A 383 -22.75 -0.39 8.48
CA ARG A 383 -21.56 0.13 7.81
C ARG A 383 -21.97 1.06 6.67
N LYS A 384 -21.27 2.18 6.54
CA LYS A 384 -21.40 3.10 5.42
C LYS A 384 -20.68 2.52 4.21
N GLU A 385 -21.42 2.10 3.19
CA GLU A 385 -20.86 1.52 1.97
C GLU A 385 -20.34 2.62 1.05
N LEU A 386 -19.07 3.01 1.24
CA LEU A 386 -18.43 4.10 0.49
C LEU A 386 -18.58 3.91 -1.01
N GLY A 387 -18.29 2.70 -1.51
CA GLY A 387 -18.35 2.41 -2.93
C GLY A 387 -19.73 2.67 -3.55
N GLN A 388 -20.82 2.33 -2.85
CA GLN A 388 -22.18 2.64 -3.31
C GLN A 388 -22.42 4.15 -3.38
N ILE A 389 -21.99 4.89 -2.37
CA ILE A 389 -22.15 6.34 -2.33
C ILE A 389 -21.37 7.01 -3.46
N CYS A 390 -20.13 6.57 -3.70
CA CYS A 390 -19.30 7.05 -4.79
C CYS A 390 -19.91 6.75 -6.17
N MET A 391 -20.52 5.58 -6.37
CA MET A 391 -21.20 5.26 -7.64
C MET A 391 -22.38 6.19 -7.96
N MET A 392 -22.99 6.80 -6.94
CA MET A 392 -24.10 7.75 -7.10
C MET A 392 -23.63 9.18 -7.41
N HIS A 393 -22.32 9.47 -7.28
CA HIS A 393 -21.77 10.69 -7.83
C HIS A 393 -21.69 10.61 -9.36
N PRO A 394 -21.94 11.71 -10.08
CA PRO A 394 -21.85 11.72 -11.54
C PRO A 394 -20.40 11.55 -11.99
N ASP A 395 -20.19 10.68 -12.98
CA ASP A 395 -18.92 10.52 -13.69
C ASP A 395 -17.70 10.27 -12.78
N VAL A 396 -17.86 9.43 -11.75
CA VAL A 396 -16.78 8.96 -10.87
C VAL A 396 -16.44 7.51 -11.20
N PHE A 397 -15.17 7.21 -11.46
CA PHE A 397 -14.69 5.83 -11.49
C PHE A 397 -14.59 5.28 -10.07
N VAL A 398 -15.16 4.11 -9.80
CA VAL A 398 -15.14 3.52 -8.46
C VAL A 398 -14.65 2.10 -8.51
N ALA A 399 -13.76 1.72 -7.60
CA ALA A 399 -13.42 0.32 -7.40
C ALA A 399 -13.37 -0.03 -5.93
N GLN A 400 -13.74 -1.27 -5.62
CA GLN A 400 -13.55 -1.88 -4.31
C GLN A 400 -12.70 -3.14 -4.52
N THR A 401 -11.57 -3.26 -3.83
CA THR A 401 -10.58 -4.31 -4.13
C THR A 401 -9.82 -4.80 -2.89
N ILE A 402 -9.03 -5.85 -3.09
CA ILE A 402 -8.11 -6.45 -2.09
C ILE A 402 -6.75 -6.69 -2.74
N CYS A 403 -5.67 -6.72 -1.95
CA CYS A 403 -4.30 -6.94 -2.45
C CYS A 403 -4.08 -8.37 -2.96
N THR A 404 -4.69 -9.35 -2.30
CA THR A 404 -4.56 -10.79 -2.62
C THR A 404 -5.22 -11.25 -3.91
N LEU A 405 -5.84 -10.32 -4.65
CA LEU A 405 -6.24 -10.53 -6.03
C LEU A 405 -5.51 -9.54 -6.95
N PRO A 406 -4.19 -9.72 -7.20
CA PRO A 406 -3.37 -8.72 -7.89
C PRO A 406 -3.92 -8.32 -9.25
N ASN A 407 -4.48 -9.27 -10.02
CA ASN A 407 -5.11 -8.98 -11.30
C ASN A 407 -6.29 -8.00 -11.19
N HIS A 408 -7.12 -8.13 -10.14
CA HIS A 408 -8.23 -7.20 -9.91
C HIS A 408 -7.72 -5.85 -9.41
N PHE A 409 -6.80 -5.88 -8.43
CA PHE A 409 -6.18 -4.69 -7.85
C PHE A 409 -5.51 -3.84 -8.92
N TYR A 410 -4.57 -4.40 -9.67
CA TYR A 410 -3.84 -3.66 -10.69
C TYR A 410 -4.74 -3.16 -11.81
N ARG A 411 -5.74 -3.95 -12.24
CA ARG A 411 -6.73 -3.48 -13.21
C ARG A 411 -7.47 -2.25 -12.70
N ALA A 412 -7.84 -2.20 -11.42
CA ALA A 412 -8.49 -1.02 -10.82
C ALA A 412 -7.56 0.19 -10.80
N ILE A 413 -6.29 0.02 -10.39
CA ILE A 413 -5.31 1.12 -10.37
C ILE A 413 -5.02 1.66 -11.77
N VAL A 414 -4.81 0.77 -12.75
CA VAL A 414 -4.54 1.15 -14.14
C VAL A 414 -5.74 1.86 -14.76
N ALA A 415 -6.96 1.35 -14.52
CA ALA A 415 -8.18 1.99 -15.01
C ALA A 415 -8.39 3.39 -14.38
N ALA A 416 -8.19 3.54 -13.07
CA ALA A 416 -8.27 4.84 -12.39
C ALA A 416 -7.24 5.84 -12.95
N ASN A 417 -5.98 5.42 -13.15
CA ASN A 417 -4.96 6.26 -13.75
C ASN A 417 -5.28 6.67 -15.20
N ALA A 418 -6.01 5.83 -15.95
CA ALA A 418 -6.42 6.11 -17.32
C ALA A 418 -7.68 6.98 -17.42
N TYR A 419 -8.55 6.93 -16.40
CA TYR A 419 -9.79 7.68 -16.34
C TYR A 419 -9.53 9.19 -16.25
N LYS A 420 -10.19 9.98 -17.10
CA LYS A 420 -10.02 11.43 -17.17
C LYS A 420 -11.06 12.14 -16.31
N GLY A 421 -10.99 11.91 -15.00
CA GLY A 421 -11.92 12.43 -14.01
C GLY A 421 -11.63 11.88 -12.62
N PRO A 422 -12.51 12.13 -11.64
CA PRO A 422 -12.32 11.67 -10.28
C PRO A 422 -12.44 10.14 -10.20
N SER A 423 -11.50 9.52 -9.48
CA SER A 423 -11.53 8.09 -9.21
C SER A 423 -11.43 7.81 -7.72
N VAL A 424 -12.20 6.84 -7.21
CA VAL A 424 -12.13 6.40 -5.80
C VAL A 424 -11.96 4.88 -5.74
N ILE A 425 -10.88 4.43 -5.13
CA ILE A 425 -10.56 3.02 -4.94
C ILE A 425 -10.55 2.75 -3.43
N SER A 426 -11.49 1.92 -2.97
CA SER A 426 -11.51 1.43 -1.59
C SER A 426 -10.83 0.07 -1.52
N VAL A 427 -9.83 -0.07 -0.65
CA VAL A 427 -9.07 -1.30 -0.47
C VAL A 427 -9.32 -1.82 0.93
N TYR A 428 -9.72 -3.08 1.06
CA TYR A 428 -9.72 -3.74 2.36
C TYR A 428 -8.28 -3.90 2.85
N THR A 429 -7.99 -3.34 4.01
CA THR A 429 -6.66 -3.43 4.62
C THR A 429 -6.78 -3.97 6.03
N THR A 430 -6.13 -5.11 6.27
CA THR A 430 -6.07 -5.73 7.59
C THR A 430 -5.25 -4.87 8.55
N CYS A 431 -5.76 -4.65 9.76
CA CYS A 431 -5.05 -3.99 10.84
C CYS A 431 -4.82 -5.01 11.97
N GLN A 432 -3.58 -5.49 12.11
CA GLN A 432 -3.21 -6.53 13.08
C GLN A 432 -3.75 -6.25 14.49
N PRO A 433 -3.41 -5.12 15.15
CA PRO A 433 -3.83 -4.89 16.53
C PRO A 433 -5.34 -4.72 16.67
N GLU A 434 -5.99 -4.02 15.73
CA GLU A 434 -7.40 -3.66 15.88
C GLU A 434 -8.37 -4.71 15.35
N HIS A 435 -7.92 -5.59 14.45
CA HIS A 435 -8.68 -6.76 14.02
C HIS A 435 -8.43 -7.93 14.97
N GLY A 436 -7.30 -7.91 15.70
CA GLY A 436 -6.91 -8.98 16.62
C GLY A 436 -6.52 -10.23 15.86
N VAL A 437 -5.65 -10.08 14.86
CA VAL A 437 -5.13 -11.15 13.99
C VAL A 437 -3.61 -11.15 14.02
N GLY A 438 -2.99 -12.28 13.67
CA GLY A 438 -1.53 -12.40 13.61
C GLY A 438 -0.89 -11.59 12.48
N ASP A 439 0.41 -11.36 12.60
CA ASP A 439 1.19 -10.53 11.65
C ASP A 439 1.26 -11.10 10.22
N HIS A 440 0.95 -12.38 10.03
CA HIS A 440 0.96 -13.10 8.74
C HIS A 440 -0.45 -13.27 8.14
N MET A 441 -1.47 -12.64 8.72
CA MET A 441 -2.87 -12.88 8.39
C MET A 441 -3.47 -11.84 7.43
N ALA A 442 -2.74 -10.81 7.00
CA ALA A 442 -3.29 -9.73 6.18
C ALA A 442 -3.82 -10.26 4.85
N ALA A 443 -3.03 -11.07 4.14
CA ALA A 443 -3.45 -11.67 2.88
C ALA A 443 -4.68 -12.58 3.07
N HIS A 444 -4.61 -13.47 4.06
CA HIS A 444 -5.69 -14.40 4.39
C HIS A 444 -7.01 -13.64 4.68
N GLN A 445 -6.96 -12.64 5.56
CA GLN A 445 -8.13 -11.89 5.98
C GLN A 445 -8.74 -11.07 4.85
N ALA A 446 -7.92 -10.46 4.00
CA ALA A 446 -8.43 -9.73 2.83
C ALA A 446 -9.18 -10.64 1.86
N LYS A 447 -8.66 -11.86 1.62
CA LYS A 447 -9.36 -12.86 0.81
C LYS A 447 -10.65 -13.33 1.47
N LEU A 448 -10.60 -13.66 2.75
CA LEU A 448 -11.77 -14.12 3.51
C LEU A 448 -12.87 -13.05 3.58
N ALA A 449 -12.51 -11.77 3.71
CA ALA A 449 -13.45 -10.66 3.69
C ALA A 449 -14.23 -10.56 2.36
N MET A 450 -13.57 -10.82 1.22
CA MET A 450 -14.24 -10.88 -0.08
C MET A 450 -15.13 -12.13 -0.20
N GLU A 451 -14.59 -13.31 0.16
CA GLU A 451 -15.30 -14.59 0.03
C GLU A 451 -16.56 -14.64 0.91
N SER A 452 -16.52 -14.04 2.10
CA SER A 452 -17.60 -13.95 3.08
C SER A 452 -18.59 -12.80 2.86
N ARG A 453 -18.45 -12.02 1.79
CA ARG A 453 -19.22 -10.77 1.55
C ARG A 453 -19.06 -9.69 2.63
N ALA A 454 -18.12 -9.82 3.57
CA ALA A 454 -17.78 -8.74 4.49
C ALA A 454 -17.36 -7.49 3.71
N PHE A 455 -16.56 -7.69 2.66
CA PHE A 455 -16.06 -6.67 1.76
C PHE A 455 -16.08 -7.17 0.29
N PRO A 456 -17.23 -7.10 -0.40
CA PRO A 456 -17.31 -7.51 -1.81
C PRO A 456 -16.43 -6.63 -2.70
N ILE A 457 -15.86 -7.17 -3.77
CA ILE A 457 -15.03 -6.38 -4.69
C ILE A 457 -15.80 -6.02 -5.97
N PHE A 458 -15.48 -4.90 -6.60
CA PHE A 458 -16.09 -4.54 -7.89
C PHE A 458 -15.32 -3.43 -8.58
N ILE A 459 -15.65 -3.21 -9.85
CA ILE A 459 -15.26 -2.03 -10.61
C ILE A 459 -16.52 -1.42 -11.22
N TYR A 460 -16.72 -0.13 -11.01
CA TYR A 460 -17.70 0.72 -11.66
C TYR A 460 -16.99 1.73 -12.55
N ASP A 461 -17.18 1.60 -13.86
CA ASP A 461 -16.55 2.45 -14.86
C ASP A 461 -17.63 3.22 -15.64
N PRO A 462 -17.76 4.56 -15.43
CA PRO A 462 -18.74 5.39 -16.11
C PRO A 462 -18.64 5.35 -17.65
N THR A 463 -17.48 4.98 -18.21
CA THR A 463 -17.25 4.97 -19.66
C THR A 463 -17.86 3.76 -20.38
N GLN A 464 -18.28 2.72 -19.65
CA GLN A 464 -18.76 1.46 -20.24
C GLN A 464 -20.22 1.49 -20.72
N GLY A 465 -20.99 2.52 -20.38
CA GLY A 465 -22.39 2.63 -20.79
C GLY A 465 -23.16 3.74 -20.08
N GLU A 466 -24.48 3.75 -20.23
CA GLU A 466 -25.36 4.73 -19.58
C GLU A 466 -26.05 4.15 -18.34
N ARG A 467 -26.25 2.83 -18.30
CA ARG A 467 -26.95 2.15 -17.21
C ARG A 467 -25.97 1.62 -16.18
N ILE A 468 -26.34 1.62 -14.89
CA ILE A 468 -25.47 1.12 -13.81
C ILE A 468 -25.01 -0.31 -14.08
N LYS A 469 -25.88 -1.20 -14.56
CA LYS A 469 -25.53 -2.59 -14.91
C LYS A 469 -24.48 -2.75 -16.01
N GLU A 470 -24.27 -1.74 -16.85
CA GLU A 470 -23.23 -1.73 -17.88
C GLU A 470 -21.90 -1.24 -17.31
N ARG A 471 -21.97 -0.39 -16.28
CA ARG A 471 -20.83 0.24 -15.62
C ARG A 471 -20.27 -0.62 -14.48
N LEU A 472 -21.12 -1.35 -13.78
CA LEU A 472 -20.77 -2.14 -12.59
C LEU A 472 -20.43 -3.59 -12.93
N SER A 473 -19.21 -4.00 -12.59
CA SER A 473 -18.72 -5.37 -12.73
C SER A 473 -18.37 -5.96 -11.37
N LEU A 474 -19.06 -7.04 -10.99
CA LEU A 474 -18.74 -7.84 -9.78
C LEU A 474 -17.71 -8.95 -10.07
N ARG A 475 -17.00 -8.89 -11.21
CA ARG A 475 -16.04 -9.91 -11.62
C ARG A 475 -14.84 -9.92 -10.69
N GLY A 476 -14.68 -11.03 -9.97
CA GLY A 476 -13.58 -11.27 -9.03
C GLY A 476 -14.10 -11.94 -7.76
N ASN A 477 -15.33 -11.62 -7.38
CA ASN A 477 -16.01 -12.34 -6.31
C ASN A 477 -16.30 -13.79 -6.72
N PRO A 478 -16.19 -14.76 -5.81
CA PRO A 478 -16.67 -16.11 -6.05
C PRO A 478 -18.21 -16.17 -6.01
N ALA A 479 -18.80 -17.17 -6.67
CA ALA A 479 -20.23 -17.48 -6.61
C ALA A 479 -21.14 -16.24 -6.79
N VAL A 480 -20.94 -15.49 -7.88
CA VAL A 480 -21.56 -14.17 -8.08
C VAL A 480 -23.09 -14.20 -8.10
N ASN A 481 -23.70 -15.34 -8.44
CA ASN A 481 -25.16 -15.49 -8.50
C ASN A 481 -25.76 -15.98 -7.18
N ASP A 482 -24.93 -16.30 -6.19
CA ASP A 482 -25.34 -16.89 -4.92
C ASP A 482 -25.11 -15.89 -3.78
N ASP A 483 -25.93 -16.02 -2.73
CA ASP A 483 -25.80 -15.22 -1.50
C ASP A 483 -24.42 -15.45 -0.86
N TRP A 484 -24.01 -16.72 -0.74
CA TRP A 484 -22.78 -17.14 -0.10
C TRP A 484 -21.92 -18.01 -1.01
N TYR A 485 -20.60 -17.96 -0.81
CA TYR A 485 -19.67 -18.82 -1.51
C TYR A 485 -19.51 -20.16 -0.79
N THR A 486 -19.65 -21.27 -1.51
CA THR A 486 -19.32 -22.60 -1.00
C THR A 486 -18.00 -23.10 -1.59
N VAL A 487 -17.05 -23.43 -0.72
CA VAL A 487 -15.75 -23.99 -1.11
C VAL A 487 -15.96 -25.39 -1.69
N ARG A 488 -15.68 -25.56 -2.99
CA ARG A 488 -15.94 -26.82 -3.71
C ARG A 488 -15.27 -28.05 -3.10
N LYS A 489 -14.10 -27.88 -2.48
CA LYS A 489 -13.31 -29.00 -1.92
C LYS A 489 -13.87 -29.49 -0.58
N THR A 490 -14.35 -28.58 0.27
CA THR A 490 -14.79 -28.90 1.64
C THR A 490 -16.31 -28.94 1.78
N GLY A 491 -17.04 -28.30 0.86
CA GLY A 491 -18.49 -28.09 0.98
C GLY A 491 -18.86 -27.01 2.00
N GLU A 492 -17.87 -26.32 2.57
CA GLU A 492 -18.05 -25.29 3.59
C GLU A 492 -18.54 -23.99 2.95
N THR A 493 -19.55 -23.37 3.57
CA THR A 493 -20.07 -22.07 3.16
C THR A 493 -19.32 -20.97 3.90
N VAL A 494 -18.70 -20.08 3.15
CA VAL A 494 -17.99 -18.91 3.65
C VAL A 494 -18.98 -17.76 3.76
N ASP A 495 -19.42 -17.50 4.99
CA ASP A 495 -20.32 -16.40 5.34
C ASP A 495 -19.65 -15.38 6.27
N PHE A 496 -20.37 -14.31 6.61
CA PHE A 496 -19.85 -13.26 7.48
C PHE A 496 -19.53 -13.77 8.90
N ILE A 497 -20.29 -14.75 9.40
CA ILE A 497 -20.00 -15.37 10.70
C ILE A 497 -18.66 -16.10 10.66
N GLN A 498 -18.37 -16.85 9.59
CA GLN A 498 -17.08 -17.52 9.43
C GLN A 498 -15.92 -16.53 9.41
N PHE A 499 -16.06 -15.41 8.68
CA PHE A 499 -15.07 -14.33 8.72
C PHE A 499 -14.88 -13.78 10.14
N ALA A 500 -15.98 -13.43 10.82
CA ALA A 500 -15.95 -12.87 12.16
C ALA A 500 -15.29 -13.81 13.19
N ARG A 501 -15.42 -15.13 13.05
CA ARG A 501 -14.76 -16.10 13.93
C ARG A 501 -13.23 -15.99 13.92
N THR A 502 -12.65 -15.48 12.84
CA THR A 502 -11.19 -15.44 12.66
C THR A 502 -10.55 -14.16 13.19
N GLU A 503 -11.34 -13.23 13.74
CA GLU A 503 -10.86 -11.91 14.17
C GLU A 503 -11.21 -11.62 15.64
N GLY A 504 -10.21 -11.20 16.41
CA GLY A 504 -10.36 -10.85 17.82
C GLY A 504 -11.43 -9.78 18.08
N ARG A 505 -11.67 -8.86 17.13
CA ARG A 505 -12.70 -7.81 17.22
C ARG A 505 -14.16 -8.32 17.27
N PHE A 506 -14.40 -9.60 16.98
CA PHE A 506 -15.70 -10.24 17.12
C PHE A 506 -15.72 -11.38 18.15
N SER A 507 -14.57 -11.75 18.73
CA SER A 507 -14.42 -12.92 19.62
C SER A 507 -15.49 -13.02 20.73
N LYS A 508 -15.92 -11.89 21.30
CA LYS A 508 -16.93 -11.84 22.37
C LYS A 508 -18.38 -12.09 21.93
N HIS A 509 -18.62 -12.27 20.63
CA HIS A 509 -19.93 -12.56 20.06
C HIS A 509 -20.24 -14.05 19.96
N PHE A 510 -19.33 -14.92 20.38
CA PHE A 510 -19.51 -16.36 20.32
C PHE A 510 -19.66 -16.94 21.73
N ASP A 511 -20.70 -17.75 21.94
CA ASP A 511 -20.88 -18.50 23.19
C ASP A 511 -19.96 -19.74 23.25
N GLU A 512 -20.05 -20.51 24.34
CA GLU A 512 -19.23 -21.70 24.56
C GLU A 512 -19.46 -22.80 23.51
N ASP A 513 -20.65 -22.85 22.92
CA ASP A 513 -21.01 -23.78 21.84
C ASP A 513 -20.63 -23.22 20.45
N GLY A 514 -20.10 -22.01 20.43
CA GLY A 514 -19.69 -21.29 19.22
C GLY A 514 -20.86 -20.64 18.47
N ASN A 515 -22.06 -20.52 19.02
CA ASN A 515 -23.16 -19.82 18.35
C ASN A 515 -22.90 -18.32 18.34
N ALA A 516 -23.25 -17.66 17.23
CA ALA A 516 -23.14 -16.22 17.08
C ALA A 516 -24.28 -15.50 17.82
N SER A 517 -23.94 -14.39 18.49
CA SER A 517 -24.92 -13.49 19.11
C SER A 517 -25.87 -12.87 18.07
N GLU A 518 -27.03 -12.39 18.53
CA GLU A 518 -28.02 -11.69 17.70
C GLU A 518 -27.42 -10.50 16.92
N ALA A 519 -26.56 -9.70 17.54
CA ALA A 519 -25.93 -8.56 16.88
C ALA A 519 -25.03 -8.96 15.70
N LEU A 520 -24.35 -10.10 15.82
CA LEU A 520 -23.51 -10.61 14.73
C LEU A 520 -24.34 -11.21 13.60
N LEU A 521 -25.47 -11.85 13.92
CA LEU A 521 -26.46 -12.30 12.93
C LEU A 521 -27.08 -11.12 12.17
N LEU A 522 -27.35 -10.00 12.86
CA LEU A 522 -27.76 -8.74 12.20
C LEU A 522 -26.66 -8.18 11.30
N GLY A 523 -25.39 -8.28 11.71
CA GLY A 523 -24.25 -7.93 10.88
C GLY A 523 -24.17 -8.77 9.60
N GLN A 524 -24.38 -10.08 9.70
CA GLN A 524 -24.47 -10.96 8.53
C GLN A 524 -25.61 -10.56 7.59
N GLU A 525 -26.80 -10.26 8.12
CA GLU A 525 -27.93 -9.82 7.31
C GLU A 525 -27.63 -8.48 6.60
N ASP A 526 -26.94 -7.55 7.26
CA ASP A 526 -26.49 -6.30 6.66
C ASP A 526 -25.51 -6.53 5.49
N ARG A 527 -24.53 -7.44 5.66
CA ARG A 527 -23.60 -7.82 4.58
C ARG A 527 -24.33 -8.45 3.40
N LEU A 528 -25.29 -9.31 3.67
CA LEU A 528 -26.08 -9.97 2.64
C LEU A 528 -26.93 -8.96 1.85
N LYS A 529 -27.58 -8.02 2.54
CA LYS A 529 -28.34 -6.93 1.89
C LYS A 529 -27.46 -6.05 1.00
N ASN A 530 -26.24 -5.73 1.44
CA ASN A 530 -25.26 -5.02 0.62
C ASN A 530 -24.91 -5.83 -0.64
N TRP A 531 -24.65 -7.13 -0.51
CA TRP A 531 -24.34 -8.00 -1.64
C TRP A 531 -25.49 -8.10 -2.65
N GLN A 532 -26.72 -8.32 -2.19
CA GLN A 532 -27.91 -8.38 -3.05
C GLN A 532 -28.17 -7.04 -3.77
N MET A 533 -27.97 -5.92 -3.10
CA MET A 533 -28.02 -4.59 -3.74
C MET A 533 -26.98 -4.47 -4.86
N LEU A 534 -25.74 -4.92 -4.64
CA LEU A 534 -24.71 -4.91 -5.69
C LEU A 534 -25.08 -5.83 -6.86
N GLN A 535 -25.68 -6.99 -6.61
CA GLN A 535 -26.18 -7.89 -7.65
C GLN A 535 -27.30 -7.26 -8.48
N GLU A 536 -28.25 -6.59 -7.83
CA GLU A 536 -29.34 -5.86 -8.49
C GLU A 536 -28.79 -4.74 -9.37
N LEU A 537 -27.90 -3.90 -8.83
CA LEU A 537 -27.25 -2.82 -9.57
C LEU A 537 -26.45 -3.33 -10.78
N ALA A 538 -25.84 -4.51 -10.67
CA ALA A 538 -25.12 -5.18 -11.75
C ALA A 538 -26.03 -5.94 -12.72
N GLY A 539 -27.34 -6.04 -12.44
CA GLY A 539 -28.32 -6.75 -13.26
C GLY A 539 -28.15 -8.27 -13.26
N ILE A 540 -27.68 -8.84 -12.15
CA ILE A 540 -27.51 -10.29 -11.96
C ILE A 540 -28.81 -10.95 -11.49
N ILE A 541 -29.52 -10.30 -10.55
CA ILE A 541 -30.80 -10.77 -10.00
C ILE A 541 -31.97 -9.90 -10.46
#